data_AF-A0A087T243-F1
#
_entry.id   AF-A0A087T243-F1
#
_cell.length_a   1.000
_cell.length_b   1.000
_cell.length_c   1.000
_cell.angle_alpha   90.00
_cell.angle_beta   90.00
_cell.angle_gamma   90.00
#
_symmetry.space_group_name_H-M   'P 1'
#
loop_
_entity.id
_entity.type
_entity.pdbx_description
1 polymer ?
#
loop_
_entity_poly.entity_id
_entity_poly.type
_entity_poly.pdbx_seq_one_letter_code
_entity_poly.pdbx_strand_id
1 'polypeptide(L)'
;MAHRISFQWILAHCGIMENEKAGILAKKGTFTMQYINRPLLFHITKLFVNLTLKKILKQDMIQCAMDKSWRILGEETTLTPSFPRKTAVALFRRLSGYDCLRDHLYRIGVVDSPNCIFMTPNCIALSQYEDIVKKYWRACELMA
;
A
#
# COMPACT_ATOMS: atom_id res chain seq x y z
N MET A 1 31.74 33.62 21.60
CA MET A 1 30.88 32.63 22.28
C MET A 1 31.24 31.25 21.75
N ALA A 2 31.77 30.35 22.60
CA ALA A 2 32.12 28.99 22.18
C ALA A 2 30.92 28.06 22.42
N HIS A 3 30.49 27.32 21.40
CA HIS A 3 29.44 26.31 21.53
C HIS A 3 30.07 24.96 21.87
N ARG A 4 29.56 24.29 22.91
CA ARG A 4 29.99 22.94 23.27
C ARG A 4 29.21 21.93 22.43
N ILE A 5 29.90 21.21 21.56
CA ILE A 5 29.32 20.20 20.67
C ILE A 5 29.75 18.81 21.17
N SER A 6 28.81 17.86 21.23
CA SER A 6 29.09 16.45 21.49
C SER A 6 28.53 15.60 20.36
N PHE A 7 29.30 14.59 19.93
CA PHE A 7 28.88 13.65 18.90
C PHE A 7 28.28 12.40 19.55
N GLN A 8 27.17 11.92 19.01
CA GLN A 8 26.52 10.70 19.44
C GLN A 8 26.18 9.86 18.21
N TRP A 9 26.44 8.55 18.31
CA TRP A 9 26.02 7.60 17.28
C TRP A 9 24.62 7.07 17.58
N ILE A 10 23.75 7.07 16.57
CA ILE A 10 22.38 6.56 16.67
C ILE A 10 22.21 5.47 15.60
N LEU A 11 21.76 4.29 16.02
CA LEU A 11 21.46 3.20 15.11
C LEU A 11 20.23 3.53 14.24
N ALA A 12 20.23 2.99 13.01
CA ALA A 12 19.12 3.15 12.10
C ALA A 12 17.88 2.35 12.56
N HIS A 13 16.68 2.84 12.23
CA HIS A 13 15.40 2.16 12.47
C HIS A 13 15.08 1.88 13.95
N CYS A 14 15.57 2.73 14.86
CA CYS A 14 15.26 2.64 16.29
C CYS A 14 13.99 3.41 16.70
N GLY A 15 13.17 3.92 15.76
CA GLY A 15 11.95 4.66 16.09
C GLY A 15 12.18 6.11 16.56
N ILE A 16 13.43 6.59 16.54
CA ILE A 16 13.74 7.99 16.87
C ILE A 16 13.36 8.85 15.67
N MET A 17 12.23 9.54 15.79
CA MET A 17 11.58 10.28 14.70
C MET A 17 12.52 11.26 13.99
N GLU A 18 13.39 11.97 14.71
CA GLU A 18 14.33 12.93 14.11
C GLU A 18 15.43 12.25 13.29
N ASN A 19 15.97 11.12 13.79
CA ASN A 19 16.95 10.33 13.06
C ASN A 19 16.33 9.71 11.80
N GLU A 20 15.10 9.21 11.89
CA GLU A 20 14.36 8.68 10.75
C GLU A 20 14.04 9.77 9.73
N LYS A 21 13.64 10.96 10.19
CA LYS A 21 13.42 12.13 9.35
C LYS A 21 14.70 12.56 8.63
N ALA A 22 15.83 12.58 9.31
CA ALA A 22 17.13 12.83 8.71
C ALA A 22 17.46 11.78 7.63
N GLY A 23 17.21 10.50 7.89
CA GLY A 23 17.35 9.42 6.91
C GLY A 23 16.43 9.59 5.69
N ILE A 24 15.16 9.97 5.90
CA ILE A 24 14.22 10.27 4.82
C ILE A 24 14.70 11.44 3.98
N LEU A 25 15.22 12.51 4.62
CA LEU A 25 15.75 13.68 3.94
C LEU A 25 17.00 13.35 3.13
N ALA A 26 17.95 12.60 3.71
CA ALA A 26 19.13 12.13 3.00
C ALA A 26 18.75 11.28 1.78
N LYS A 27 17.79 10.36 1.95
CA LYS A 27 17.25 9.54 0.86
C LYS A 27 16.56 10.37 -0.20
N LYS A 28 15.84 11.45 0.16
CA LYS A 28 15.28 12.39 -0.82
C LYS A 28 16.38 13.12 -1.59
N GLY A 29 17.46 13.50 -0.90
CA GLY A 29 18.62 14.18 -1.48
C GLY A 29 19.37 13.35 -2.53
N THR A 30 19.37 12.01 -2.43
CA THR A 30 20.01 11.16 -3.46
C THR A 30 19.33 11.24 -4.83
N PHE A 31 18.08 11.71 -4.88
CA PHE A 31 17.34 11.95 -6.12
C PHE A 31 17.58 13.35 -6.69
N THR A 32 18.21 14.26 -5.94
CA THR A 32 18.50 15.62 -6.39
C THR A 32 19.75 15.59 -7.28
N MET A 33 19.56 15.86 -8.56
CA MET A 33 20.63 15.82 -9.57
C MET A 33 21.62 16.97 -9.32
N GLN A 34 22.79 16.65 -8.79
CA GLN A 34 23.91 17.59 -8.75
C GLN A 34 24.60 17.58 -10.11
N TYR A 35 24.96 18.76 -10.62
CA TYR A 35 25.71 18.89 -11.86
C TYR A 35 27.13 18.35 -11.64
N ILE A 36 27.44 17.19 -12.23
CA ILE A 36 28.73 16.52 -12.07
C ILE A 36 29.51 16.62 -13.40
N ASN A 37 30.58 17.42 -13.41
CA ASN A 37 31.52 17.55 -14.54
C ASN A 37 32.50 16.36 -14.66
N ARG A 38 32.18 15.20 -14.08
CA ARG A 38 33.04 13.99 -14.08
C ARG A 38 32.26 12.81 -14.65
N PRO A 39 32.93 11.85 -15.31
CA PRO A 39 32.28 10.62 -15.75
C PRO A 39 31.67 9.91 -14.53
N LEU A 40 30.38 9.61 -14.63
CA LEU A 40 29.63 8.94 -13.58
C LEU A 40 30.11 7.48 -13.45
N LEU A 41 30.30 7.01 -12.23
CA LEU A 41 30.51 5.58 -11.98
C LEU A 41 29.31 4.78 -12.50
N PHE A 42 29.59 3.61 -13.10
CA PHE A 42 28.55 2.69 -13.58
C PHE A 42 27.45 2.45 -12.55
N HIS A 43 27.79 2.31 -11.28
CA HIS A 43 26.82 2.09 -10.20
C HIS A 43 25.82 3.25 -10.06
N ILE A 44 26.31 4.49 -10.13
CA ILE A 44 25.47 5.70 -10.03
C ILE A 44 24.56 5.79 -11.27
N THR A 45 25.11 5.57 -12.46
CA THR A 45 24.33 5.55 -13.71
C THR A 45 23.26 4.46 -13.69
N LYS A 46 23.60 3.24 -13.26
CA LYS A 46 22.65 2.13 -13.10
C LYS A 46 21.56 2.47 -12.10
N LEU A 47 21.91 3.09 -10.97
CA LEU A 47 20.94 3.56 -9.98
C LEU A 47 19.98 4.59 -10.62
N PHE A 48 20.52 5.59 -11.32
CA PHE A 48 19.69 6.60 -11.99
C PHE A 48 18.75 5.99 -13.03
N VAL A 49 19.25 5.12 -13.91
CA VAL A 49 18.43 4.42 -14.90
C VAL A 49 17.31 3.63 -14.21
N ASN A 50 17.62 2.88 -13.15
CA ASN A 50 16.61 2.12 -12.41
C ASN A 50 15.55 3.02 -11.76
N LEU A 51 15.95 4.17 -11.19
CA LEU A 51 15.04 5.11 -10.56
C LEU A 51 14.13 5.78 -11.58
N THR A 52 14.69 6.19 -12.72
CA THR A 52 13.96 6.77 -13.84
C THR A 52 12.97 5.77 -14.43
N LEU A 53 13.40 4.53 -14.69
CA LEU A 53 12.52 3.46 -15.19
C LEU A 53 11.39 3.17 -14.21
N LYS A 54 11.68 3.04 -12.91
CA LYS A 54 10.64 2.85 -11.88
C LYS A 54 9.62 4.00 -11.87
N LYS A 55 10.08 5.23 -12.06
CA LYS A 55 9.20 6.40 -12.11
C LYS A 55 8.30 6.36 -13.35
N ILE A 56 8.87 6.10 -14.52
CA ILE A 56 8.13 5.96 -15.79
C ILE A 56 7.09 4.85 -15.69
N LEU A 57 7.51 3.64 -15.29
CA LEU A 57 6.61 2.50 -15.14
C LEU A 57 5.48 2.78 -14.15
N LYS A 58 5.75 3.49 -13.06
CA LYS A 58 4.71 3.89 -12.11
C LYS A 58 3.71 4.86 -12.74
N GLN A 59 4.18 5.84 -13.50
CA GLN A 59 3.32 6.79 -14.22
C GLN A 59 2.47 6.07 -15.27
N ASP A 60 3.06 5.17 -16.04
CA ASP A 60 2.34 4.36 -17.03
C ASP A 60 1.28 3.47 -16.36
N MET A 61 1.62 2.80 -15.26
CA MET A 61 0.65 2.01 -14.49
C MET A 61 -0.52 2.85 -13.99
N ILE A 62 -0.25 4.05 -13.47
CA ILE A 62 -1.28 4.98 -13.01
C ILE A 62 -2.17 5.40 -14.18
N GLN A 63 -1.57 5.74 -15.33
CA GLN A 63 -2.31 6.13 -16.54
C GLN A 63 -3.18 4.99 -17.06
N CYS A 64 -2.64 3.77 -17.15
CA CYS A 64 -3.39 2.58 -17.56
C CYS A 64 -4.47 2.15 -16.55
N ALA A 65 -4.44 2.68 -15.33
CA ALA A 65 -5.42 2.41 -14.29
C ALA A 65 -6.51 3.47 -14.20
N MET A 66 -6.39 4.63 -14.88
CA MET A 66 -7.30 5.77 -14.74
C MET A 66 -8.79 5.40 -14.85
N ASP A 67 -9.14 4.57 -15.84
CA ASP A 67 -10.53 4.16 -16.10
C ASP A 67 -10.91 2.83 -15.44
N LYS A 68 -10.04 2.27 -14.60
CA LYS A 68 -10.25 0.95 -13.99
C LYS A 68 -10.74 1.08 -12.56
N SER A 69 -11.66 0.21 -12.17
CA SER A 69 -12.21 0.15 -10.80
C SER A 69 -11.13 -0.06 -9.73
N TRP A 70 -10.01 -0.68 -10.08
CA TRP A 70 -8.89 -0.94 -9.18
C TRP A 70 -7.87 0.20 -9.06
N ARG A 71 -8.10 1.37 -9.70
CA ARG A 71 -7.26 2.59 -9.52
C ARG A 71 -7.01 2.91 -8.06
N ILE A 72 -8.05 2.72 -7.23
CA ILE A 72 -8.02 2.96 -5.79
C ILE A 72 -6.86 2.25 -5.09
N LEU A 73 -6.41 1.09 -5.57
CA LEU A 73 -5.28 0.36 -5.00
C LEU A 73 -3.94 1.11 -5.11
N GLY A 74 -3.80 1.99 -6.10
CA GLY A 74 -2.59 2.80 -6.31
C GLY A 74 -2.58 4.10 -5.49
N GLU A 75 -3.75 4.56 -5.05
CA GLU A 75 -3.95 5.79 -4.28
C GLU A 75 -4.05 5.50 -2.78
N GLU A 76 -4.58 4.34 -2.43
CA GLU A 76 -4.85 3.92 -1.07
C GLU A 76 -3.57 3.40 -0.39
N THR A 77 -3.03 4.23 0.51
CA THR A 77 -1.83 3.91 1.31
C THR A 77 -2.06 2.83 2.37
N THR A 78 -3.31 2.42 2.59
CA THR A 78 -3.70 1.40 3.58
C THR A 78 -3.51 -0.04 3.10
N LEU A 79 -3.07 -0.27 1.86
CA LEU A 79 -2.60 -1.59 1.38
C LEU A 79 -1.09 -1.72 1.52
N THR A 80 -0.59 -1.60 2.75
CA THR A 80 0.83 -1.69 3.04
C THR A 80 1.33 -3.14 2.88
N PRO A 81 2.48 -3.40 2.23
CA PRO A 81 3.10 -4.73 2.18
C PRO A 81 3.41 -5.36 3.55
N SER A 82 3.31 -4.59 4.64
CA SER A 82 3.54 -5.03 6.02
C SER A 82 2.35 -5.73 6.67
N PHE A 83 1.16 -5.71 6.04
CA PHE A 83 0.02 -6.41 6.61
C PHE A 83 0.18 -7.94 6.52
N PRO A 84 -0.31 -8.69 7.52
CA PRO A 84 -0.44 -10.14 7.40
C PRO A 84 -1.23 -10.49 6.12
N ARG A 85 -0.82 -11.55 5.44
CA ARG A 85 -1.41 -11.98 4.16
C ARG A 85 -2.94 -12.02 4.19
N LYS A 86 -3.54 -12.54 5.28
CA LYS A 86 -5.00 -12.62 5.44
C LYS A 86 -5.68 -11.26 5.38
N THR A 87 -5.09 -10.25 6.01
CA THR A 87 -5.58 -8.86 6.03
C THR A 87 -5.43 -8.22 4.66
N ALA A 88 -4.25 -8.36 4.04
CA ALA A 88 -3.97 -7.78 2.72
C ALA A 88 -4.93 -8.31 1.65
N VAL A 89 -5.22 -9.61 1.65
CA VAL A 89 -6.17 -10.23 0.70
C VAL A 89 -7.59 -9.72 0.89
N ALA A 90 -8.08 -9.65 2.13
CA ALA A 90 -9.42 -9.17 2.42
C ALA A 90 -9.61 -7.70 1.99
N LEU A 91 -8.63 -6.84 2.30
CA LEU A 91 -8.65 -5.43 1.91
C LEU A 91 -8.49 -5.24 0.40
N PHE A 92 -7.63 -6.03 -0.26
CA PHE A 92 -7.47 -5.97 -1.71
C PHE A 92 -8.77 -6.31 -2.43
N ARG A 93 -9.44 -7.41 -2.03
CA ARG A 93 -10.71 -7.83 -2.63
C ARG A 93 -11.83 -6.85 -2.36
N ARG A 94 -11.86 -6.24 -1.16
CA ARG A 94 -12.74 -5.11 -0.84
C ARG A 94 -12.56 -3.96 -1.82
N LEU A 95 -11.34 -3.46 -1.91
CA LEU A 95 -11.03 -2.21 -2.59
C LEU A 95 -11.16 -2.36 -4.10
N SER A 96 -10.75 -3.52 -4.64
CA SER A 96 -10.87 -3.81 -6.06
C SER A 96 -12.31 -4.14 -6.48
N GLY A 97 -13.17 -4.58 -5.54
CA GLY A 97 -14.54 -5.02 -5.83
C GLY A 97 -14.64 -6.32 -6.64
N TYR A 98 -13.49 -6.92 -7.00
CA TYR A 98 -13.40 -8.18 -7.74
C TYR A 98 -13.49 -9.35 -6.78
N ASP A 99 -14.70 -9.62 -6.33
CA ASP A 99 -14.98 -10.74 -5.44
C ASP A 99 -16.30 -11.44 -5.80
N CYS A 100 -16.20 -12.70 -6.21
CA CYS A 100 -17.36 -13.55 -6.48
C CYS A 100 -18.07 -14.02 -5.21
N LEU A 101 -17.49 -13.77 -4.02
CA LEU A 101 -18.09 -14.10 -2.73
C LEU A 101 -19.51 -13.55 -2.62
N ARG A 102 -19.75 -12.33 -3.08
CA ARG A 102 -21.08 -11.71 -3.01
C ARG A 102 -22.13 -12.51 -3.77
N ASP A 103 -21.83 -12.85 -5.02
CA ASP A 103 -22.75 -13.60 -5.88
C ASP A 103 -22.99 -15.00 -5.32
N HIS A 104 -21.95 -15.61 -4.75
CA HIS A 104 -22.06 -16.93 -4.11
C HIS A 104 -22.96 -16.87 -2.86
N LEU A 105 -22.71 -15.91 -1.96
CA LEU A 105 -23.52 -15.72 -0.74
C LEU A 105 -24.99 -15.46 -1.06
N TYR A 106 -25.28 -14.74 -2.15
CA TYR A 106 -26.64 -14.53 -2.61
C TYR A 106 -27.29 -15.84 -3.05
N ARG A 107 -26.57 -16.66 -3.82
CA ARG A 107 -27.04 -17.98 -4.28
C ARG A 107 -27.36 -18.94 -3.13
N ILE A 108 -26.60 -18.89 -2.04
CA ILE A 108 -26.84 -19.73 -0.85
C ILE A 108 -27.81 -19.09 0.16
N GLY A 109 -28.41 -17.94 -0.16
CA GLY A 109 -29.40 -17.27 0.69
C GLY A 109 -28.85 -16.59 1.94
N VAL A 110 -27.53 -16.34 2.00
CA VAL A 110 -26.89 -15.65 3.12
C VAL A 110 -27.04 -14.13 3.01
N VAL A 111 -27.15 -13.58 1.80
CA VAL A 111 -27.43 -12.15 1.60
C VAL A 111 -28.71 -11.97 0.79
N ASP A 112 -29.47 -10.91 1.09
CA ASP A 112 -30.80 -10.68 0.49
C ASP A 112 -30.74 -10.16 -0.95
N SER A 113 -29.59 -9.67 -1.39
CA SER A 113 -29.42 -9.07 -2.72
C SER A 113 -28.02 -9.31 -3.30
N PRO A 114 -27.90 -9.56 -4.62
CA PRO A 114 -26.61 -9.59 -5.31
C PRO A 114 -25.96 -8.20 -5.36
N ASN A 115 -26.72 -7.15 -5.07
CA ASN A 115 -26.20 -5.79 -4.96
C ASN A 115 -25.81 -5.43 -3.53
N CYS A 116 -25.92 -6.35 -2.56
CA CYS A 116 -25.42 -6.08 -1.21
C CYS A 116 -23.92 -5.89 -1.29
N ILE A 117 -23.45 -4.65 -1.11
CA ILE A 117 -22.03 -4.41 -0.95
C ILE A 117 -21.68 -5.04 0.39
N PHE A 118 -21.07 -6.22 0.34
CA PHE A 118 -20.64 -7.07 1.47
C PHE A 118 -19.87 -6.29 2.58
N MET A 119 -19.48 -5.05 2.30
CA MET A 119 -18.67 -4.18 3.13
C MET A 119 -19.27 -2.79 3.39
N THR A 120 -20.56 -2.58 3.12
CA THR A 120 -21.33 -1.45 3.67
C THR A 120 -22.15 -1.92 4.87
N PRO A 121 -22.44 -1.04 5.84
CA PRO A 121 -23.19 -1.38 7.07
C PRO A 121 -24.61 -1.94 6.83
N ASN A 122 -25.12 -1.89 5.61
CA ASN A 122 -26.48 -2.31 5.28
C ASN A 122 -26.63 -3.83 5.01
N CYS A 123 -25.54 -4.61 5.01
CA CYS A 123 -25.65 -6.07 4.91
C CYS A 123 -25.88 -6.69 6.30
N ILE A 124 -27.15 -6.97 6.61
CA ILE A 124 -27.62 -7.39 7.94
C ILE A 124 -27.00 -8.74 8.36
N ALA A 125 -26.82 -9.66 7.41
CA ALA A 125 -26.40 -11.05 7.67
C ALA A 125 -25.00 -11.22 8.31
N LEU A 126 -24.13 -10.21 8.24
CA LEU A 126 -22.78 -10.23 8.82
C LEU A 126 -22.46 -8.96 9.61
N SER A 127 -23.50 -8.23 10.01
CA SER A 127 -23.40 -6.99 10.81
C SER A 127 -22.72 -7.20 12.17
N GLN A 128 -22.75 -8.42 12.71
CA GLN A 128 -22.21 -8.80 14.02
C GLN A 128 -20.69 -8.70 14.18
N TYR A 129 -19.95 -8.60 13.08
CA TYR A 129 -18.50 -8.39 13.14
C TYR A 129 -18.23 -6.88 12.92
N GLU A 130 -17.32 -6.25 13.65
CA GLU A 130 -16.87 -4.89 13.29
C GLU A 130 -15.65 -4.93 12.36
N ASP A 131 -14.79 -5.94 12.56
CA ASP A 131 -13.58 -6.15 11.77
C ASP A 131 -13.90 -6.72 10.39
N ILE A 132 -13.58 -5.93 9.37
CA ILE A 132 -13.80 -6.25 7.97
C ILE A 132 -13.02 -7.48 7.49
N VAL A 133 -11.85 -7.74 8.08
CA VAL A 133 -11.04 -8.92 7.76
C VAL A 133 -11.74 -10.16 8.30
N LYS A 134 -12.26 -10.11 9.51
CA LYS A 134 -13.02 -11.22 10.11
C LYS A 134 -14.32 -11.50 9.33
N LYS A 135 -15.06 -10.46 8.94
CA LYS A 135 -16.24 -10.61 8.05
C LYS A 135 -15.90 -11.37 6.79
N TYR A 136 -14.84 -10.93 6.12
CA TYR A 136 -14.40 -11.51 4.85
C TYR A 136 -14.11 -13.00 4.98
N TRP A 137 -13.26 -13.38 5.94
CA TRP A 137 -12.88 -14.78 6.09
C TRP A 137 -14.03 -15.66 6.60
N ARG A 138 -14.90 -15.13 7.47
CA ARG A 138 -16.09 -15.87 7.90
C ARG A 138 -17.03 -16.18 6.74
N ALA A 139 -17.22 -15.24 5.84
CA ALA A 139 -18.01 -15.48 4.65
C ALA A 139 -17.36 -16.47 3.69
N CYS A 140 -16.02 -16.48 3.57
CA CYS A 140 -15.32 -17.53 2.84
C CYS A 140 -15.54 -18.92 3.45
N GLU A 141 -15.64 -19.04 4.77
CA GLU A 141 -15.96 -20.32 5.45
C GLU A 141 -17.37 -20.81 5.12
N LEU A 142 -18.32 -19.91 4.87
CA LEU A 142 -19.69 -20.28 4.47
C LEU A 142 -19.78 -20.77 3.02
N MET A 143 -18.72 -20.63 2.23
CA MET A 143 -18.64 -21.17 0.86
C MET A 143 -18.07 -22.59 0.80
N ALA A 144 -17.46 -23.07 1.89
CA ALA A 144 -16.80 -24.38 1.95
C ALA A 144 -17.80 -25.49 2.30
#